data_AF-A0A945CQ40-F1
#
_entry.id   AF-A0A945CQ40-F1
#
_cell.length_a   1.000
_cell.length_b   1.000
_cell.length_c   1.000
_cell.angle_alpha   90.00
_cell.angle_beta   90.00
_cell.angle_gamma   90.00
#
_symmetry.space_group_name_H-M   'P 1'
#
loop_
_entity.id
_entity.type
_entity.pdbx_description
1 polymer ?
#
loop_
_entity_poly.entity_id
_entity_poly.type
_entity_poly.pdbx_seq_one_letter_code
_entity_poly.pdbx_strand_id
1 'polypeptide(L)'
;MHENATVRFALQSGQQLKIEWAQDSAFRFFPVQEDDRCGYRLHHADAALNKLLALAGRQEIRDFVDILHLHDSYLHLGAMAWAACGKDPGFTPGFLLDQAGRHVAYTQADLDRLNLRDSLDLKSLKKKWLKALEDAQRLTDALPPDEVGCLYLDAKQIPITPDPASGVFSALTRHYGSIRGAWPTVV
;
A
#
# COMPACT_ATOMS: atom_id res chain seq x y z
N MET A 1 8.50 21.09 -0.88
CA MET A 1 7.33 21.08 0.02
C MET A 1 6.13 21.46 -0.81
N HIS A 2 5.23 20.51 -1.07
CA HIS A 2 3.94 20.83 -1.70
C HIS A 2 2.97 21.16 -0.55
N GLU A 3 2.43 22.37 -0.55
CA GLU A 3 1.42 22.79 0.44
C GLU A 3 0.11 22.07 0.12
N ASN A 4 -0.36 21.25 1.06
CA ASN A 4 -1.69 20.68 0.98
C ASN A 4 -2.70 21.72 1.48
N ALA A 5 -3.71 22.02 0.69
CA ALA A 5 -4.82 22.85 1.13
C ALA A 5 -5.73 22.02 2.04
N THR A 6 -5.95 22.45 3.27
CA THR A 6 -6.84 21.79 4.22
C THR A 6 -8.01 22.70 4.55
N VAL A 7 -9.24 22.20 4.41
CA VAL A 7 -10.47 22.86 4.88
C VAL A 7 -11.17 21.96 5.90
N ARG A 8 -11.69 22.57 6.97
CA ARG A 8 -12.51 21.88 7.98
C ARG A 8 -13.92 22.47 7.96
N PHE A 9 -14.91 21.62 7.70
CA PHE A 9 -16.32 21.98 7.74
C PHE A 9 -16.91 21.56 9.08
N ALA A 10 -17.65 22.46 9.73
CA ALA A 10 -18.49 22.09 10.86
C ALA A 10 -19.79 21.46 10.34
N LEU A 11 -20.14 20.30 10.86
CA LEU A 11 -21.39 19.61 10.58
C LEU A 11 -22.44 20.00 11.62
N GLN A 12 -23.74 19.93 11.26
CA GLN A 12 -24.84 20.24 12.18
C GLN A 12 -24.85 19.36 13.44
N SER A 13 -24.24 18.17 13.38
CA SER A 13 -24.04 17.26 14.51
C SER A 13 -22.98 17.73 15.53
N GLY A 14 -22.33 18.88 15.30
CA GLY A 14 -21.18 19.35 16.09
C GLY A 14 -19.86 18.65 15.73
N GLN A 15 -19.88 17.69 14.79
CA GLN A 15 -18.69 17.05 14.25
C GLN A 15 -17.99 17.95 13.24
N GLN A 16 -16.70 17.68 12.97
CA GLN A 16 -15.95 18.36 11.93
C GLN A 16 -15.55 17.39 10.82
N LEU A 17 -15.77 17.77 9.57
CA LEU A 17 -15.28 17.08 8.38
C LEU A 17 -14.03 17.78 7.86
N LYS A 18 -12.91 17.06 7.83
CA LYS A 18 -11.67 17.54 7.21
C LYS A 18 -11.63 17.11 5.74
N ILE A 19 -11.44 18.06 4.84
CA ILE A 19 -11.16 17.82 3.42
C ILE A 19 -9.77 18.37 3.12
N GLU A 20 -8.94 17.55 2.48
CA GLU A 20 -7.58 17.89 2.09
C GLU A 20 -7.45 17.75 0.57
N TRP A 21 -6.89 18.78 -0.06
CA TRP A 21 -6.45 18.74 -1.45
C TRP A 21 -4.94 18.70 -1.47
N ALA A 22 -4.40 17.74 -2.20
CA ALA A 22 -3.00 17.65 -2.53
C ALA A 22 -2.85 17.75 -4.05
N GLN A 23 -1.70 18.23 -4.51
CA GLN A 23 -1.35 18.13 -5.91
C GLN A 23 -1.27 16.65 -6.30
N ASP A 24 -1.96 16.27 -7.37
CA ASP A 24 -2.00 14.90 -7.83
C ASP A 24 -0.61 14.43 -8.29
N SER A 25 -0.14 13.30 -7.75
CA SER A 25 1.05 12.64 -8.30
C SER A 25 0.64 12.02 -9.63
N ALA A 26 1.21 12.53 -10.72
CA ALA A 26 0.89 12.02 -12.05
C ALA A 26 1.26 10.53 -12.20
N PHE A 27 2.24 10.02 -11.44
CA PHE A 27 2.70 8.64 -11.52
C PHE A 27 1.80 7.65 -10.77
N ARG A 28 1.35 6.60 -11.45
CA ARG A 28 0.55 5.50 -10.88
C ARG A 28 0.65 4.23 -11.74
N PHE A 29 0.23 3.09 -11.18
CA PHE A 29 0.18 1.84 -11.94
C PHE A 29 -1.02 1.79 -12.86
N PHE A 30 -2.20 2.12 -12.37
CA PHE A 30 -3.44 2.04 -13.12
C PHE A 30 -4.13 3.40 -13.23
N PRO A 31 -4.93 3.63 -14.29
CA PRO A 31 -5.81 4.79 -14.36
C PRO A 31 -6.74 4.88 -13.14
N VAL A 32 -7.25 6.08 -12.87
CA VAL A 32 -8.33 6.26 -11.89
C VAL A 32 -9.57 5.47 -12.30
N GLN A 33 -10.31 5.01 -11.31
CA GLN A 33 -11.56 4.28 -11.49
C GLN A 33 -12.72 5.18 -11.11
N GLU A 34 -13.84 5.05 -11.82
CA GLU A 34 -15.09 5.66 -11.40
C GLU A 34 -15.50 5.13 -10.01
N ASP A 35 -16.10 6.00 -9.20
CA ASP A 35 -16.64 5.67 -7.89
C ASP A 35 -17.97 6.38 -7.70
N ASP A 36 -19.01 5.64 -7.36
CA ASP A 36 -20.39 6.16 -7.27
C ASP A 36 -20.55 7.25 -6.20
N ARG A 37 -19.65 7.32 -5.20
CA ARG A 37 -19.75 8.25 -4.08
C ARG A 37 -18.88 9.49 -4.28
N CYS A 38 -17.69 9.30 -4.83
CA CYS A 38 -16.66 10.33 -4.93
C CYS A 38 -16.36 10.76 -6.38
N GLY A 39 -17.07 10.21 -7.37
CA GLY A 39 -16.84 10.40 -8.80
C GLY A 39 -15.68 9.56 -9.31
N TYR A 40 -14.50 9.73 -8.73
CA TYR A 40 -13.30 8.96 -9.07
C TYR A 40 -12.49 8.56 -7.84
N ARG A 41 -11.79 7.43 -7.95
CA ARG A 41 -10.84 6.94 -6.94
C ARG A 41 -9.58 6.37 -7.58
N LEU A 42 -8.53 6.25 -6.78
CA LEU A 42 -7.36 5.48 -7.16
C LEU A 42 -7.73 4.00 -7.30
N HIS A 43 -7.05 3.31 -8.22
CA HIS A 43 -7.07 1.86 -8.26
C HIS A 43 -6.62 1.29 -6.90
N HIS A 44 -7.19 0.14 -6.50
CA HIS A 44 -6.92 -0.45 -5.19
C HIS A 44 -5.42 -0.68 -4.95
N ALA A 45 -4.70 -1.20 -5.96
CA ALA A 45 -3.25 -1.34 -5.93
C ALA A 45 -2.55 -0.03 -5.60
N ASP A 46 -2.89 1.06 -6.30
CA ASP A 46 -2.27 2.35 -6.09
C ASP A 46 -2.52 2.90 -4.68
N ALA A 47 -3.74 2.73 -4.16
CA ALA A 47 -4.10 3.12 -2.80
C ALA A 47 -3.32 2.31 -1.74
N ALA A 48 -3.17 1.00 -1.95
CA ALA A 48 -2.41 0.12 -1.06
C ALA A 48 -0.92 0.50 -1.01
N LEU A 49 -0.30 0.78 -2.17
CA LEU A 49 1.10 1.22 -2.22
C LEU A 49 1.30 2.59 -1.58
N ASN A 50 0.36 3.53 -1.77
CA ASN A 50 0.41 4.82 -1.08
C ASN A 50 0.30 4.66 0.44
N LYS A 51 -0.49 3.67 0.90
CA LYS A 51 -0.61 3.35 2.33
C LYS A 51 0.71 2.81 2.89
N LEU A 52 1.42 1.96 2.14
CA LEU A 52 2.71 1.43 2.56
C LEU A 52 3.77 2.53 2.62
N LEU A 53 3.82 3.40 1.60
CA LEU A 53 4.73 4.56 1.60
C LEU A 53 4.43 5.51 2.77
N ALA A 54 3.15 5.70 3.11
CA ALA A 54 2.78 6.45 4.31
C ALA A 54 3.28 5.76 5.58
N LEU A 55 3.07 4.44 5.76
CA LEU A 55 3.58 3.70 6.91
C LEU A 55 5.12 3.81 7.05
N ALA A 56 5.84 3.76 5.93
CA ALA A 56 7.29 3.94 5.92
C ALA A 56 7.70 5.39 6.26
N GLY A 57 6.90 6.39 5.88
CA GLY A 57 7.24 7.81 6.02
C GLY A 57 6.73 8.50 7.30
N ARG A 58 5.78 7.90 8.05
CA ARG A 58 5.24 8.49 9.29
C ARG A 58 4.79 7.42 10.28
N GLN A 59 4.52 7.87 11.51
CA GLN A 59 4.08 7.01 12.61
C GLN A 59 2.59 7.23 12.92
N GLU A 60 1.72 6.58 12.14
CA GLU A 60 0.26 6.61 12.33
C GLU A 60 -0.27 5.19 12.44
N ILE A 61 -0.87 4.84 13.58
CA ILE A 61 -1.29 3.46 13.86
C ILE A 61 -2.31 2.91 12.85
N ARG A 62 -3.13 3.78 12.26
CA ARG A 62 -4.07 3.37 11.20
C ARG A 62 -3.35 2.78 9.98
N ASP A 63 -2.17 3.30 9.62
CA ASP A 63 -1.44 2.81 8.45
C ASP A 63 -0.88 1.40 8.73
N PHE A 64 -0.51 1.10 9.98
CA PHE A 64 -0.13 -0.24 10.42
C PHE A 64 -1.30 -1.24 10.35
N VAL A 65 -2.48 -0.84 10.86
CA VAL A 65 -3.69 -1.68 10.81
C VAL A 65 -4.12 -1.93 9.36
N ASP A 66 -4.13 -0.88 8.53
CA ASP A 66 -4.51 -0.98 7.12
C ASP A 66 -3.57 -1.90 6.34
N ILE A 67 -2.24 -1.82 6.58
CA ILE A 67 -1.27 -2.68 5.89
C ILE A 67 -1.38 -4.14 6.32
N LEU A 68 -1.62 -4.43 7.60
CA LEU A 68 -1.90 -5.80 8.03
C LEU A 68 -3.18 -6.35 7.41
N HIS A 69 -4.23 -5.52 7.30
CA HIS A 69 -5.46 -5.91 6.63
C HIS A 69 -5.22 -6.20 5.14
N LEU A 70 -4.46 -5.34 4.44
CA LEU A 70 -4.12 -5.53 3.03
C LEU A 70 -3.24 -6.76 2.81
N HIS A 71 -2.30 -7.04 3.71
CA HIS A 71 -1.47 -8.26 3.68
C HIS A 71 -2.33 -9.53 3.75
N ASP A 72 -3.36 -9.54 4.60
CA ASP A 72 -4.26 -10.68 4.78
C ASP A 72 -5.30 -10.81 3.65
N SER A 73 -5.71 -9.71 3.01
CA SER A 73 -6.91 -9.67 2.14
C SER A 73 -6.66 -9.30 0.67
N TYR A 74 -5.51 -8.73 0.33
CA TYR A 74 -5.26 -8.16 -0.99
C TYR A 74 -3.88 -8.52 -1.56
N LEU A 75 -2.82 -7.91 -1.05
CA LEU A 75 -1.45 -8.12 -1.55
C LEU A 75 -0.50 -8.29 -0.38
N HIS A 76 0.38 -9.28 -0.50
CA HIS A 76 1.41 -9.55 0.49
C HIS A 76 2.33 -8.34 0.71
N LEU A 77 2.83 -8.14 1.93
CA LEU A 77 3.64 -6.98 2.30
C LEU A 77 4.90 -6.85 1.44
N GLY A 78 5.58 -7.97 1.14
CA GLY A 78 6.73 -7.98 0.24
C GLY A 78 6.39 -7.56 -1.18
N ALA A 79 5.22 -7.97 -1.71
CA ALA A 79 4.77 -7.57 -3.05
C ALA A 79 4.42 -6.09 -3.10
N MET A 80 3.81 -5.56 -2.03
CA MET A 80 3.57 -4.13 -1.91
C MET A 80 4.88 -3.33 -1.79
N ALA A 81 5.83 -3.78 -0.98
CA ALA A 81 7.15 -3.12 -0.84
C ALA A 81 7.91 -3.13 -2.16
N TRP A 82 7.86 -4.24 -2.89
CA TRP A 82 8.44 -4.39 -4.22
C TRP A 82 7.90 -3.37 -5.22
N ALA A 83 6.58 -3.29 -5.35
CA ALA A 83 5.94 -2.39 -6.30
C ALA A 83 6.03 -0.91 -5.88
N ALA A 84 6.05 -0.61 -4.57
CA ALA A 84 6.15 0.77 -4.08
C ALA A 84 7.42 1.49 -4.57
N CYS A 85 8.52 0.76 -4.77
CA CYS A 85 9.75 1.30 -5.38
C CYS A 85 9.56 1.87 -6.79
N GLY A 86 8.53 1.43 -7.52
CA GLY A 86 8.19 2.00 -8.82
C GLY A 86 7.67 3.42 -8.72
N LYS A 87 7.02 3.78 -7.60
CA LYS A 87 6.48 5.14 -7.34
C LYS A 87 7.54 6.10 -6.83
N ASP A 88 8.51 5.58 -6.10
CA ASP A 88 9.62 6.35 -5.56
C ASP A 88 10.94 5.58 -5.81
N PRO A 89 11.59 5.84 -6.96
CA PRO A 89 12.80 5.13 -7.38
C PRO A 89 13.99 5.30 -6.42
N GLY A 90 13.90 6.22 -5.44
CA GLY A 90 14.91 6.40 -4.41
C GLY A 90 14.91 5.29 -3.34
N PHE A 91 13.89 4.42 -3.32
CA PHE A 91 13.77 3.36 -2.32
C PHE A 91 14.10 1.97 -2.86
N THR A 92 14.58 1.10 -1.96
CA THR A 92 14.64 -0.34 -2.17
C THR A 92 13.57 -1.03 -1.33
N PRO A 93 13.11 -2.25 -1.72
CA PRO A 93 12.09 -2.96 -0.96
C PRO A 93 12.53 -3.20 0.50
N GLY A 94 13.77 -3.64 0.70
CA GLY A 94 14.35 -3.83 2.04
C GLY A 94 14.37 -2.55 2.87
N PHE A 95 14.72 -1.40 2.26
CA PHE A 95 14.68 -0.12 2.97
C PHE A 95 13.24 0.25 3.42
N LEU A 96 12.23 0.03 2.57
CA LEU A 96 10.84 0.29 2.93
C LEU A 96 10.37 -0.62 4.07
N LEU A 97 10.73 -1.91 4.03
CA LEU A 97 10.40 -2.87 5.09
C LEU A 97 11.07 -2.48 6.41
N ASP A 98 12.33 -2.05 6.38
CA ASP A 98 13.06 -1.54 7.53
C ASP A 98 12.37 -0.31 8.15
N GLN A 99 12.00 0.67 7.33
CA GLN A 99 11.30 1.88 7.81
C GLN A 99 9.94 1.53 8.41
N ALA A 100 9.16 0.70 7.70
CA ALA A 100 7.87 0.23 8.18
C ALA A 100 8.00 -0.51 9.52
N GLY A 101 9.07 -1.30 9.71
CA GLY A 101 9.34 -2.03 10.95
C GLY A 101 9.72 -1.13 12.13
N ARG A 102 10.41 0.00 11.89
CA ARG A 102 10.83 0.94 12.95
C ARG A 102 9.68 1.79 13.49
N HIS A 103 8.69 2.11 12.67
CA HIS A 103 7.60 3.01 13.04
C HIS A 103 6.44 2.34 13.82
N VAL A 104 6.66 1.19 14.48
CA VAL A 104 5.58 0.37 15.10
C VAL A 104 5.62 0.33 16.63
N ALA A 105 6.17 1.36 17.27
CA ALA A 105 6.16 1.53 18.73
C ALA A 105 4.78 1.93 19.29
N TYR A 106 3.71 1.28 18.82
CA TYR A 106 2.34 1.56 19.23
C TYR A 106 1.98 0.93 20.57
N THR A 107 0.99 1.52 21.24
CA THR A 107 0.34 1.03 22.46
C THR A 107 -1.11 0.63 22.18
N GLN A 108 -1.71 -0.20 23.05
CA GLN A 108 -3.13 -0.57 22.91
C GLN A 108 -4.04 0.68 22.93
N ALA A 109 -3.69 1.68 23.74
CA ALA A 109 -4.42 2.94 23.80
C ALA A 109 -4.37 3.75 22.49
N ASP A 110 -3.33 3.59 21.66
CA ASP A 110 -3.32 4.19 20.32
C ASP A 110 -4.32 3.49 19.39
N LEU A 111 -4.48 2.17 19.55
CA LEU A 111 -5.40 1.35 18.76
C LEU A 111 -6.85 1.62 19.12
N ASP A 112 -7.13 1.74 20.42
CA ASP A 112 -8.45 2.03 20.96
C ASP A 112 -8.96 3.44 20.60
N ARG A 113 -8.07 4.35 20.14
CA ARG A 113 -8.47 5.66 19.59
C ARG A 113 -9.01 5.56 18.16
N LEU A 114 -8.80 4.46 17.46
CA LEU A 114 -9.32 4.27 16.11
C LEU A 114 -10.81 3.90 16.17
N ASN A 115 -11.59 4.51 15.29
CA ASN A 115 -12.99 4.14 15.08
C ASN A 115 -13.08 2.90 14.20
N LEU A 116 -12.81 1.73 14.78
CA LEU A 116 -12.85 0.44 14.09
C LEU A 116 -14.21 -0.23 14.25
N ARG A 117 -14.59 -1.06 13.28
CA ARG A 117 -15.81 -1.89 13.37
C ARG A 117 -15.71 -2.90 14.51
N ASP A 118 -14.56 -3.53 14.63
CA ASP A 118 -14.27 -4.60 15.58
C ASP A 118 -13.08 -4.19 16.46
N SER A 119 -13.09 -4.59 17.72
CA SER A 119 -11.95 -4.39 18.61
C SER A 119 -10.78 -5.27 18.17
N LEU A 120 -9.58 -4.70 18.21
CA LEU A 120 -8.34 -5.39 17.82
C LEU A 120 -7.37 -5.46 19.01
N ASP A 121 -6.68 -6.59 19.14
CA ASP A 121 -5.63 -6.79 20.13
C ASP A 121 -4.25 -6.49 19.53
N LEU A 122 -3.58 -5.47 20.04
CA LEU A 122 -2.28 -5.05 19.53
C LEU A 122 -1.21 -6.13 19.68
N LYS A 123 -1.28 -6.98 20.72
CA LYS A 123 -0.32 -8.06 20.91
C LYS A 123 -0.40 -9.06 19.76
N SER A 124 -1.62 -9.43 19.37
CA SER A 124 -1.86 -10.31 18.22
C SER A 124 -1.44 -9.66 16.91
N LEU A 125 -1.74 -8.37 16.71
CA LEU A 125 -1.29 -7.64 15.52
C LEU A 125 0.24 -7.56 15.43
N LYS A 126 0.96 -7.32 16.53
CA LYS A 126 2.43 -7.30 16.53
C LYS A 126 3.02 -8.66 16.17
N LYS A 127 2.41 -9.77 16.60
CA LYS A 127 2.84 -11.12 16.19
C LYS A 127 2.66 -11.33 14.68
N LYS A 128 1.49 -10.97 14.15
CA LYS A 128 1.22 -11.01 12.69
C LYS A 128 2.22 -10.15 11.92
N TRP A 129 2.52 -8.96 12.44
CA TRP A 129 3.45 -8.01 11.82
C TRP A 129 4.87 -8.56 11.69
N LEU A 130 5.41 -9.14 12.77
CA LEU A 130 6.74 -9.77 12.73
C LEU A 130 6.80 -10.88 11.68
N LYS A 131 5.73 -11.67 11.60
CA LYS A 131 5.62 -12.72 10.59
C LYS A 131 5.54 -12.16 9.17
N ALA A 132 4.70 -11.15 8.95
CA ALA A 132 4.56 -10.46 7.68
C ALA A 132 5.87 -9.82 7.19
N LEU A 133 6.67 -9.25 8.10
CA LEU A 133 8.00 -8.71 7.77
C LEU A 133 8.98 -9.81 7.38
N GLU A 134 9.04 -10.92 8.12
CA GLU A 134 9.88 -12.06 7.78
C GLU A 134 9.52 -12.63 6.39
N ASP A 135 8.22 -12.84 6.15
CA ASP A 135 7.73 -13.33 4.87
C ASP A 135 7.99 -12.32 3.73
N ALA A 136 7.81 -11.03 4.01
CA ALA A 136 8.09 -9.95 3.05
C ALA A 136 9.56 -9.95 2.64
N GLN A 137 10.48 -10.04 3.60
CA GLN A 137 11.91 -10.06 3.33
C GLN A 137 12.29 -11.27 2.46
N ARG A 138 11.79 -12.47 2.82
CA ARG A 138 12.03 -13.69 2.03
C ARG A 138 11.52 -13.57 0.60
N LEU A 139 10.34 -12.97 0.42
CA LEU A 139 9.81 -12.75 -0.92
C LEU A 139 10.67 -11.76 -1.71
N THR A 140 11.03 -10.62 -1.12
CA THR A 140 11.82 -9.59 -1.82
C THR A 140 13.23 -10.07 -2.16
N ASP A 141 13.82 -10.94 -1.34
CA ASP A 141 15.15 -11.52 -1.60
C ASP A 141 15.11 -12.57 -2.72
N ALA A 142 13.96 -13.18 -2.98
CA ALA A 142 13.78 -14.21 -4.00
C ALA A 142 13.35 -13.66 -5.37
N LEU A 143 12.91 -12.40 -5.44
CA LEU A 143 12.45 -11.78 -6.69
C LEU A 143 13.63 -11.27 -7.55
N PRO A 144 13.53 -11.30 -8.89
CA PRO A 144 14.59 -10.82 -9.77
C PRO A 144 14.85 -9.31 -9.60
N PRO A 145 16.07 -8.85 -9.27
CA PRO A 145 16.34 -7.44 -8.95
C PRO A 145 16.03 -6.44 -10.08
N ASP A 146 16.06 -6.87 -11.33
CA ASP A 146 15.71 -6.08 -12.51
C ASP A 146 14.19 -5.84 -12.64
N GLU A 147 13.38 -6.57 -11.88
CA GLU A 147 11.92 -6.45 -11.86
C GLU A 147 11.42 -5.50 -10.74
N VAL A 148 12.32 -4.88 -9.98
CA VAL A 148 11.95 -3.97 -8.87
C VAL A 148 11.04 -2.86 -9.36
N GLY A 149 9.98 -2.58 -8.59
CA GLY A 149 9.03 -1.52 -8.89
C GLY A 149 7.90 -1.90 -9.84
N CYS A 150 7.78 -3.17 -10.25
CA CYS A 150 6.59 -3.66 -10.94
C CYS A 150 5.54 -4.24 -9.98
N LEU A 151 4.29 -4.28 -10.45
CA LEU A 151 3.29 -5.23 -9.97
C LEU A 151 3.33 -6.49 -10.83
N TYR A 152 3.09 -7.65 -10.22
CA TYR A 152 2.89 -8.89 -10.96
C TYR A 152 1.40 -9.12 -11.16
N LEU A 153 0.99 -9.28 -12.42
CA LEU A 153 -0.41 -9.51 -12.77
C LEU A 153 -0.62 -10.93 -13.28
N ASP A 154 -1.74 -11.52 -12.90
CA ASP A 154 -2.19 -12.80 -13.45
C ASP A 154 -2.74 -12.64 -14.88
N ALA A 155 -3.21 -13.74 -15.47
CA ALA A 155 -3.81 -13.75 -16.81
C ALA A 155 -5.07 -12.87 -16.93
N LYS A 156 -5.70 -12.49 -15.81
CA LYS A 156 -6.87 -11.59 -15.76
C LYS A 156 -6.46 -10.14 -15.52
N GLN A 157 -5.16 -9.83 -15.55
CA GLN A 157 -4.59 -8.51 -15.27
C GLN A 157 -4.88 -8.03 -13.84
N ILE A 158 -5.07 -8.97 -12.91
CA ILE A 158 -5.28 -8.68 -11.49
C ILE A 158 -3.92 -8.73 -10.78
N PRO A 159 -3.58 -7.71 -9.96
CA PRO A 159 -2.39 -7.78 -9.11
C PRO A 159 -2.44 -8.98 -8.17
N ILE A 160 -1.36 -9.76 -8.16
CA ILE A 160 -1.21 -10.91 -7.26
C ILE A 160 0.10 -10.83 -6.49
N THR A 161 0.18 -11.61 -5.41
CA THR A 161 1.45 -11.90 -4.75
C THR A 161 2.20 -12.92 -5.62
N PRO A 162 3.40 -12.60 -6.14
CA PRO A 162 4.18 -13.55 -6.92
C PRO A 162 4.73 -14.67 -6.03
N ASP A 163 4.95 -15.83 -6.64
CA ASP A 163 5.74 -16.92 -6.08
C ASP A 163 6.87 -17.26 -7.07
N PRO A 164 8.12 -16.82 -6.83
CA PRO A 164 9.26 -17.08 -7.72
C PRO A 164 9.57 -18.56 -7.93
N ALA A 165 9.17 -19.43 -7.00
CA ALA A 165 9.38 -20.88 -7.11
C ALA A 165 8.30 -21.56 -7.97
N SER A 166 7.22 -20.85 -8.31
CA SER A 166 6.11 -21.38 -9.08
C SER A 166 6.44 -21.42 -10.58
N GLY A 167 6.08 -22.51 -11.25
CA GLY A 167 6.26 -22.65 -12.70
C GLY A 167 5.46 -21.64 -13.54
N VAL A 168 4.44 -20.99 -12.96
CA VAL A 168 3.68 -19.92 -13.63
C VAL A 168 4.25 -18.52 -13.41
N PHE A 169 5.33 -18.38 -12.61
CA PHE A 169 5.93 -17.07 -12.33
C PHE A 169 6.38 -16.34 -13.58
N SER A 170 6.97 -17.04 -14.55
CA SER A 170 7.39 -16.48 -15.84
C SER A 170 6.22 -16.02 -16.71
N ALA A 171 5.01 -16.54 -16.49
CA ALA A 171 3.81 -16.15 -17.22
C ALA A 171 3.13 -14.89 -16.64
N LEU A 172 3.56 -14.43 -15.46
CA LEU A 172 3.01 -13.21 -14.86
C LEU A 172 3.45 -11.97 -15.65
N THR A 173 2.54 -11.04 -15.83
CA THR A 173 2.85 -9.76 -16.48
C THR A 173 3.54 -8.84 -15.47
N ARG A 174 4.71 -8.30 -15.83
CA ARG A 174 5.40 -7.25 -15.06
C ARG A 174 4.80 -5.91 -15.47
N HIS A 175 3.97 -5.36 -14.61
CA HIS A 175 3.28 -4.09 -14.86
C HIS A 175 3.97 -2.95 -14.13
N TYR A 176 4.58 -2.04 -14.88
CA TYR A 176 5.25 -0.86 -14.33
C TYR A 176 4.35 0.36 -14.39
N GLY A 177 4.50 1.24 -13.41
CA GLY A 177 3.77 2.51 -13.38
C GLY A 177 4.20 3.47 -14.49
N SER A 178 3.30 4.40 -14.79
CA SER A 178 3.52 5.45 -15.80
C SER A 178 2.80 6.74 -15.42
N ILE A 179 3.07 7.81 -16.16
CA ILE A 179 2.31 9.05 -16.06
C ILE A 179 0.85 8.76 -16.43
N ARG A 180 -0.08 9.06 -15.51
CA ARG A 180 -1.52 8.77 -15.53
C ARG A 180 -1.89 7.28 -15.42
N GLY A 181 -0.91 6.39 -15.35
CA GLY A 181 -1.14 4.95 -15.31
C GLY A 181 -1.59 4.38 -16.65
N ALA A 182 -1.48 3.07 -16.79
CA ALA A 182 -1.89 2.36 -17.98
C ALA A 182 -2.45 0.99 -17.61
N TRP A 183 -3.32 0.45 -18.45
CA TRP A 183 -3.57 -0.98 -18.44
C TRP A 183 -2.49 -1.68 -19.29
N PRO A 184 -2.00 -2.85 -18.86
CA PRO A 184 -1.12 -3.67 -19.69
C PRO A 184 -1.79 -3.92 -21.04
N THR A 185 -1.10 -3.58 -22.12
CA THR A 185 -1.62 -3.82 -23.47
C THR A 185 -1.29 -5.26 -23.85
N VAL A 186 -2.28 -6.02 -24.31
CA VAL A 186 -2.04 -7.34 -24.90
C VAL A 186 -1.29 -7.09 -26.22
N VAL A 187 -0.04 -7.57 -26.31
CA VAL A 187 0.73 -7.59 -27.56
C VAL A 187 0.39 -8.84 -28.33
#